data_AF-I9NIS5-F1
#
_entry.id   AF-I9NIS5-F1
#
_cell.length_a   1.000
_cell.length_b   1.000
_cell.length_c   1.000
_cell.angle_alpha   90.00
_cell.angle_beta   90.00
_cell.angle_gamma   90.00
#
_symmetry.space_group_name_H-M   'P 1'
#
loop_
_entity.id
_entity.type
_entity.pdbx_description
1 polymer ?
#
loop_
_entity_poly.entity_id
_entity_poly.type
_entity_poly.pdbx_seq_one_letter_code
_entity_poly.pdbx_strand_id
1 'polypeptide(L)'
;MPITLTVPEGLLSPEAEAQAFAGLTDALLDVAGLTGNAFMTANVIGTINVLPREHVLAAGKPIAAAFVELKLPEVALASAEAKQAFIEKAADVVEQAAEGRLKREHIWSNIVYAPEGAWGIAGDSYSNADFVGAIQGSAAAS
;
A
#
# COMPACT_ATOMS: atom_id res chain seq x y z
N MET A 1 4.97 -4.07 -6.02
CA MET A 1 4.59 -3.98 -4.60
C MET A 1 3.09 -3.78 -4.56
N PRO A 2 2.29 -4.87 -4.53
CA PRO A 2 0.85 -4.77 -4.46
C PRO A 2 0.38 -4.10 -3.18
N ILE A 3 -0.39 -3.03 -3.34
CA ILE A 3 -1.25 -2.43 -2.33
C ILE A 3 -2.68 -2.91 -2.61
N THR A 4 -3.37 -3.39 -1.58
CA THR A 4 -4.81 -3.67 -1.65
C THR A 4 -5.52 -2.73 -0.71
N LEU A 5 -6.39 -1.87 -1.25
CA LEU A 5 -7.31 -1.05 -0.47
C LEU A 5 -8.69 -1.71 -0.50
N THR A 6 -9.22 -2.13 0.64
CA THR A 6 -10.57 -2.69 0.74
C THR A 6 -11.48 -1.74 1.51
N VAL A 7 -12.61 -1.37 0.92
CA VAL A 7 -13.60 -0.43 1.50
C VAL A 7 -15.02 -0.88 1.17
N PRO A 8 -16.03 -0.53 2.00
CA PRO A 8 -17.43 -0.79 1.66
C PRO A 8 -17.97 0.21 0.64
N GLU A 9 -18.98 -0.20 -0.13
CA GLU A 9 -19.67 0.62 -1.10
C GLU A 9 -20.15 1.98 -0.52
N GLY A 10 -19.80 3.06 -1.22
CA GLY A 10 -20.17 4.42 -0.85
C GLY A 10 -19.41 5.00 0.35
N LEU A 11 -18.40 4.30 0.90
CA LEU A 11 -17.46 4.91 1.84
C LEU A 11 -16.58 5.96 1.17
N LEU A 12 -16.11 5.68 -0.05
CA LEU A 12 -15.35 6.59 -0.89
C LEU A 12 -16.13 6.82 -2.19
N SER A 13 -15.93 7.98 -2.83
CA SER A 13 -16.34 8.16 -4.23
C SER A 13 -15.30 7.49 -5.14
N PRO A 14 -15.62 7.15 -6.41
CA PRO A 14 -14.63 6.60 -7.34
C PRO A 14 -13.38 7.49 -7.51
N GLU A 15 -13.56 8.81 -7.43
CA GLU A 15 -12.44 9.75 -7.45
C GLU A 15 -11.61 9.68 -6.16
N ALA A 16 -12.25 9.62 -4.99
CA ALA A 16 -11.57 9.47 -3.71
C ALA A 16 -10.87 8.09 -3.58
N GLU A 17 -11.41 7.04 -4.21
CA GLU A 17 -10.76 5.73 -4.32
C GLU A 17 -9.43 5.83 -5.09
N ALA A 18 -9.44 6.48 -6.25
CA ALA A 18 -8.24 6.71 -7.05
C ALA A 18 -7.22 7.60 -6.33
N GLN A 19 -7.69 8.68 -5.69
CA GLN A 19 -6.85 9.58 -4.89
C GLN A 19 -6.23 8.87 -3.68
N ALA A 20 -7.00 8.03 -2.98
CA ALA A 20 -6.49 7.22 -1.87
C ALA A 20 -5.39 6.26 -2.36
N PHE A 21 -5.59 5.60 -3.50
CA PHE A 21 -4.58 4.69 -4.05
C PHE A 21 -3.30 5.43 -4.48
N ALA A 22 -3.43 6.60 -5.09
CA ALA A 22 -2.29 7.47 -5.41
C ALA A 22 -1.54 7.90 -4.14
N GLY A 23 -2.25 8.35 -3.11
CA GLY A 23 -1.66 8.73 -1.83
C GLY A 23 -0.95 7.56 -1.12
N LEU A 24 -1.49 6.35 -1.19
CA LEU A 24 -0.85 5.15 -0.65
C LEU A 24 0.45 4.80 -1.39
N THR A 25 0.45 5.03 -2.71
CA THR A 25 1.65 4.86 -3.55
C THR A 25 2.73 5.88 -3.15
N ASP A 26 2.36 7.14 -3.02
CA ASP A 26 3.27 8.20 -2.61
C ASP A 26 3.81 7.96 -1.19
N ALA A 27 2.96 7.52 -0.26
CA ALA A 27 3.36 7.18 1.11
C ALA A 27 4.42 6.06 1.14
N LEU A 28 4.27 5.02 0.31
CA LEU A 28 5.25 3.95 0.21
C LEU A 28 6.58 4.45 -0.34
N LEU A 29 6.56 5.22 -1.43
CA LEU A 29 7.76 5.75 -2.06
C LEU A 29 8.51 6.72 -1.13
N ASP A 30 7.79 7.60 -0.45
CA ASP A 30 8.35 8.56 0.51
C ASP A 30 9.03 7.85 1.68
N VAL A 31 8.34 6.92 2.34
CA VAL A 31 8.89 6.16 3.48
C VAL A 31 10.09 5.31 3.07
N ALA A 32 10.09 4.77 1.85
CA ALA A 32 11.21 4.00 1.33
C ALA A 32 12.40 4.89 0.89
N GLY A 33 12.25 6.21 0.85
CA GLY A 33 13.26 7.13 0.30
C GLY A 33 13.43 6.99 -1.22
N LEU A 34 12.36 6.60 -1.92
CA LEU A 34 12.33 6.24 -3.34
C LEU A 34 11.41 7.17 -4.15
N THR A 35 11.00 8.31 -3.59
CA THR A 35 10.29 9.35 -4.34
C THR A 35 11.09 9.76 -5.58
N GLY A 36 10.44 9.68 -6.75
CA GLY A 36 11.08 9.97 -8.04
C GLY A 36 11.87 8.82 -8.66
N ASN A 37 12.01 7.67 -7.98
CA ASN A 37 12.65 6.49 -8.57
C ASN A 37 11.73 5.84 -9.59
N ALA A 38 12.06 5.97 -10.89
CA ALA A 38 11.21 5.52 -11.98
C ALA A 38 10.90 4.02 -11.96
N PHE A 39 11.90 3.18 -11.63
CA PHE A 39 11.70 1.74 -11.49
C PHE A 39 10.69 1.42 -10.38
N MET A 40 10.81 2.06 -9.22
CA MET A 40 9.90 1.80 -8.10
C MET A 40 8.51 2.33 -8.37
N THR A 41 8.38 3.56 -8.89
CA THR A 41 7.08 4.14 -9.26
C THR A 41 6.30 3.24 -10.22
N ALA A 42 6.97 2.66 -11.24
CA ALA A 42 6.32 1.75 -12.18
C ALA A 42 5.90 0.41 -11.56
N ASN A 43 6.51 0.03 -10.44
CA ASN A 43 6.31 -1.26 -9.79
C ASN A 43 5.50 -1.17 -8.48
N VAL A 44 5.07 0.01 -8.04
CA VAL A 44 4.00 0.13 -7.05
C VAL A 44 2.67 -0.10 -7.80
N ILE A 45 2.00 -1.19 -7.50
CA ILE A 45 0.79 -1.63 -8.19
C ILE A 45 -0.24 -2.04 -7.15
N GLY A 46 -1.46 -2.38 -7.56
CA GLY A 46 -2.44 -2.81 -6.59
C GLY A 46 -3.86 -2.91 -7.11
N THR A 47 -4.78 -3.06 -6.17
CA THR A 47 -6.21 -3.19 -6.43
C THR A 47 -7.01 -2.43 -5.38
N ILE A 48 -8.17 -1.93 -5.78
CA ILE A 48 -9.17 -1.36 -4.88
C ILE A 48 -10.35 -2.32 -4.89
N ASN A 49 -10.65 -2.89 -3.72
CA ASN A 49 -11.75 -3.82 -3.52
C ASN A 49 -12.90 -3.07 -2.85
N VAL A 50 -13.91 -2.71 -3.65
CA VAL A 50 -15.16 -2.16 -3.14
C VAL A 50 -16.11 -3.32 -2.87
N LEU A 51 -16.48 -3.52 -1.61
CA LEU A 51 -17.33 -4.62 -1.18
C LEU A 51 -18.72 -4.12 -0.76
N PRO A 52 -19.77 -4.95 -0.88
CA PRO A 52 -21.06 -4.65 -0.26
C PRO A 52 -20.90 -4.29 1.22
N ARG A 53 -21.68 -3.32 1.71
CA ARG A 53 -21.54 -2.76 3.07
C ARG A 53 -21.62 -3.82 4.16
N GLU A 54 -22.43 -4.84 3.95
CA GLU A 54 -22.66 -5.98 4.83
C GLU A 54 -21.49 -6.97 4.88
N HIS A 55 -20.51 -6.87 3.98
CA HIS A 55 -19.33 -7.75 3.93
C HIS A 55 -18.11 -7.15 4.65
N VAL A 56 -18.19 -5.89 5.06
CA VAL A 56 -17.15 -5.23 5.85
C VAL A 56 -17.58 -5.23 7.31
N LEU A 57 -16.95 -6.09 8.10
CA LEU A 57 -17.40 -6.43 9.45
C LEU A 57 -16.33 -6.15 10.51
N ALA A 58 -16.74 -5.62 11.67
CA ALA A 58 -15.95 -5.64 12.90
C ALA A 58 -16.76 -6.30 14.01
N ALA A 59 -16.13 -7.23 14.75
CA ALA A 59 -16.80 -8.04 15.77
C ALA A 59 -18.11 -8.70 15.26
N GLY A 60 -18.13 -9.12 13.98
CA GLY A 60 -19.28 -9.77 13.34
C GLY A 60 -20.42 -8.82 12.93
N LYS A 61 -20.23 -7.50 12.96
CA LYS A 61 -21.25 -6.50 12.60
C LYS A 61 -20.77 -5.58 11.46
N PRO A 62 -21.66 -5.21 10.51
CA PRO A 62 -21.33 -4.25 9.46
C PRO A 62 -20.83 -2.92 10.01
N ILE A 63 -19.78 -2.39 9.40
CA ILE A 63 -19.13 -1.16 9.84
C ILE A 63 -18.51 -0.41 8.65
N ALA A 64 -18.42 0.91 8.76
CA ALA A 64 -17.52 1.69 7.90
C ALA A 64 -16.08 1.44 8.37
N ALA A 65 -15.31 0.71 7.56
CA ALA A 65 -13.93 0.34 7.81
C ALA A 65 -13.12 0.35 6.51
N ALA A 66 -11.81 0.53 6.63
CA ALA A 66 -10.88 0.37 5.53
C ALA A 66 -9.73 -0.56 5.92
N PHE A 67 -9.30 -1.39 4.97
CA PHE A 67 -8.15 -2.26 5.12
C PHE A 67 -7.12 -1.93 4.05
N VAL A 68 -5.89 -1.66 4.49
CA VAL A 68 -4.73 -1.46 3.62
C VAL A 68 -3.80 -2.65 3.80
N GLU A 69 -3.63 -3.45 2.76
CA GLU A 69 -2.65 -4.53 2.76
C GLU A 69 -1.53 -4.20 1.80
N LEU A 70 -0.30 -4.19 2.29
CA LEU A 70 0.88 -3.91 1.51
C LEU A 70 1.77 -5.18 1.47
N LYS A 71 2.02 -5.69 0.26
CA LYS A 71 2.92 -6.82 0.02
C LYS A 71 4.24 -6.33 -0.56
N LEU A 72 5.38 -6.85 -0.08
CA LEU A 72 6.73 -6.50 -0.54
C LEU A 72 7.76 -7.60 -0.24
N PRO A 73 8.94 -7.58 -0.90
CA PRO A 73 10.08 -8.41 -0.49
C PRO A 73 10.62 -7.98 0.88
N GLU A 74 11.25 -8.92 1.60
CA GLU A 74 11.78 -8.72 2.98
C GLU A 74 12.77 -7.57 3.13
N VAL A 75 13.51 -7.24 2.06
CA VAL A 75 14.49 -6.15 2.06
C VAL A 75 13.85 -4.75 2.10
N ALA A 76 12.59 -4.62 1.69
CA ALA A 76 11.89 -3.33 1.70
C ALA A 76 11.24 -3.06 3.07
N LEU A 77 11.21 -1.79 3.51
CA LEU A 77 10.64 -1.38 4.81
C LEU A 77 11.08 -2.27 6.00
N ALA A 78 12.34 -2.71 6.04
CA ALA A 78 12.78 -3.71 7.01
C ALA A 78 12.76 -3.22 8.47
N SER A 79 12.92 -1.92 8.71
CA SER A 79 12.98 -1.34 10.07
C SER A 79 11.60 -1.17 10.70
N ALA A 80 11.55 -1.12 12.03
CA ALA A 80 10.31 -0.87 12.78
C ALA A 80 9.77 0.53 12.48
N GLU A 81 10.66 1.50 12.33
CA GLU A 81 10.36 2.90 12.06
C GLU A 81 9.73 3.07 10.67
N ALA A 82 10.25 2.38 9.65
CA ALA A 82 9.70 2.44 8.31
C ALA A 82 8.30 1.79 8.25
N LYS A 83 8.11 0.66 8.94
CA LYS A 83 6.78 0.02 9.06
C LYS A 83 5.78 0.96 9.73
N GLN A 84 6.16 1.56 10.85
CA GLN A 84 5.31 2.51 11.58
C GLN A 84 4.96 3.72 10.71
N ALA A 85 5.95 4.32 10.05
CA ALA A 85 5.74 5.49 9.20
C ALA A 85 4.79 5.21 8.03
N PHE A 86 4.91 4.04 7.38
CA PHE A 86 3.96 3.64 6.33
C PHE A 86 2.55 3.44 6.89
N ILE A 87 2.41 2.75 8.02
CA ILE A 87 1.10 2.49 8.64
C ILE A 87 0.40 3.81 9.01
N GLU A 88 1.13 4.76 9.59
CA GLU A 88 0.61 6.09 9.94
C GLU A 88 0.16 6.87 8.70
N LYS A 89 1.02 6.99 7.69
CA LYS A 89 0.68 7.71 6.44
C LYS A 89 -0.46 7.05 5.69
N ALA A 90 -0.53 5.72 5.66
CA ALA A 90 -1.62 5.00 5.04
C ALA A 90 -2.97 5.31 5.73
N ALA A 91 -2.98 5.40 7.06
CA ALA A 91 -4.16 5.81 7.80
C ALA A 91 -4.55 7.27 7.50
N ASP A 92 -3.59 8.18 7.43
CA ASP A 92 -3.83 9.59 7.08
C ASP A 92 -4.47 9.74 5.69
N VAL A 93 -3.92 9.04 4.69
CA VAL A 93 -4.42 9.06 3.30
C VAL A 93 -5.88 8.60 3.24
N VAL A 94 -6.19 7.49 3.89
CA VAL A 94 -7.54 6.91 3.88
C VAL A 94 -8.53 7.78 4.66
N GLU A 95 -8.11 8.31 5.81
CA GLU A 95 -8.93 9.22 6.63
C GLU A 95 -9.28 10.50 5.86
N GLN A 96 -8.30 11.08 5.15
CA GLN A 96 -8.50 12.25 4.31
C GLN A 96 -9.46 11.94 3.15
N ALA A 97 -9.27 10.83 2.43
CA ALA A 97 -10.15 10.43 1.34
C ALA A 97 -11.59 10.14 1.79
N ALA A 98 -11.78 9.70 3.04
CA ALA A 98 -13.09 9.45 3.62
C ALA A 98 -13.86 10.73 4.00
N GLU A 99 -13.20 11.89 4.04
CA GLU A 99 -13.81 13.19 4.36
C GLU A 99 -14.61 13.17 5.67
N GLY A 100 -14.05 12.53 6.71
CA GLY A 100 -14.70 12.40 8.02
C GLY A 100 -15.79 11.33 8.13
N ARG A 101 -16.07 10.58 7.06
CA ARG A 101 -17.00 9.43 7.09
C ARG A 101 -16.40 8.18 7.74
N LEU A 102 -15.09 8.16 7.94
CA LEU A 102 -14.35 7.08 8.57
C LEU A 102 -13.58 7.62 9.77
N LYS A 103 -13.63 6.89 10.89
CA LYS A 103 -12.78 7.17 12.04
C LYS A 103 -11.43 6.47 11.85
N ARG A 104 -10.34 7.10 12.28
CA ARG A 104 -9.00 6.50 12.29
C ARG A 104 -8.94 5.10 12.92
N GLU A 105 -9.66 4.89 14.02
CA GLU A 105 -9.74 3.60 14.73
C GLU A 105 -10.38 2.46 13.91
N HIS A 106 -10.99 2.78 12.77
CA HIS A 106 -11.55 1.80 11.81
C HIS A 106 -10.70 1.67 10.53
N ILE A 107 -9.41 2.03 10.61
CA ILE A 107 -8.45 1.81 9.53
C ILE A 107 -7.44 0.78 10.03
N TRP A 108 -7.31 -0.31 9.29
CA TRP A 108 -6.34 -1.37 9.58
C TRP A 108 -5.33 -1.46 8.45
N SER A 109 -4.06 -1.56 8.81
CA SER A 109 -2.97 -1.71 7.85
C SER A 109 -2.14 -2.94 8.20
N ASN A 110 -1.85 -3.77 7.20
CA ASN A 110 -1.00 -4.94 7.34
C ASN A 110 0.14 -4.90 6.31
N ILE A 111 1.35 -5.24 6.76
CA ILE A 111 2.51 -5.42 5.89
C ILE A 111 2.82 -6.92 5.83
N VAL A 112 2.88 -7.47 4.63
CA VAL A 112 3.14 -8.89 4.39
C VAL A 112 4.39 -9.03 3.53
N TYR A 113 5.31 -9.86 3.99
CA TYR A 113 6.56 -10.12 3.29
C TYR A 113 6.50 -11.36 2.43
N ALA A 114 6.90 -11.23 1.18
CA ALA A 114 7.22 -12.36 0.32
C ALA A 114 8.66 -12.81 0.63
N PRO A 115 8.88 -14.10 0.94
CA PRO A 115 10.22 -14.66 1.09
C PRO A 115 11.07 -14.40 -0.17
N GLU A 116 12.40 -14.49 -0.02
CA GLU A 116 13.31 -14.36 -1.15
C GLU A 116 12.95 -15.32 -2.30
N GLY A 117 12.93 -14.81 -3.53
CA GLY A 117 12.52 -15.56 -4.72
C GLY A 117 11.01 -15.83 -4.85
N ALA A 118 10.19 -15.47 -3.86
CA ALA A 118 8.74 -15.51 -3.95
C ALA A 118 8.14 -14.20 -4.49
N TRP A 119 9.01 -13.28 -4.91
CA TRP A 119 8.64 -12.00 -5.48
C TRP A 119 9.10 -11.90 -6.92
N GLY A 120 8.22 -11.42 -7.79
CA GLY A 120 8.56 -11.24 -9.20
C GLY A 120 7.92 -10.03 -9.87
N ILE A 121 8.59 -9.57 -10.92
CA ILE A 121 8.20 -8.44 -11.77
C ILE A 121 8.37 -8.90 -13.22
N ALA A 122 7.36 -8.68 -14.06
CA ALA A 122 7.40 -9.01 -15.49
C ALA A 122 7.77 -10.47 -15.84
N GLY A 123 7.52 -11.42 -14.93
CA GLY A 123 7.85 -12.84 -15.12
C GLY A 123 9.19 -13.26 -14.54
N ASP A 124 10.00 -12.32 -14.05
CA ASP A 124 11.28 -12.59 -13.42
C ASP A 124 11.13 -12.61 -11.90
N SER A 125 11.69 -13.65 -11.27
CA SER A 125 11.83 -13.75 -9.81
C SER A 125 13.07 -13.00 -9.35
N TYR A 126 12.96 -12.25 -8.26
CA TYR A 126 14.06 -11.45 -7.73
C TYR A 126 14.62 -12.03 -6.43
N SER A 127 15.95 -12.13 -6.35
CA SER A 127 16.65 -12.19 -5.07
C SER A 127 16.60 -10.83 -4.38
N ASN A 128 16.85 -10.79 -3.07
CA ASN A 128 16.91 -9.50 -2.35
C ASN A 128 18.02 -8.59 -2.91
N ALA A 129 19.15 -9.20 -3.31
CA ALA A 129 20.28 -8.47 -3.88
C ALA A 129 19.96 -7.90 -5.28
N ASP A 130 19.37 -8.72 -6.16
CA ASP A 130 19.01 -8.27 -7.51
C ASP A 130 17.96 -7.16 -7.48
N PHE A 131 17.01 -7.25 -6.54
CA PHE A 131 16.00 -6.22 -6.35
C PHE A 131 16.60 -4.87 -5.94
N VAL A 132 17.51 -4.87 -4.95
CA VAL A 132 18.25 -3.66 -4.55
C VAL A 132 19.08 -3.12 -5.72
N GLY A 133 19.74 -4.00 -6.48
CA GLY A 133 20.50 -3.63 -7.67
C GLY A 133 19.64 -2.94 -8.73
N ALA A 134 18.42 -3.44 -8.99
CA ALA A 134 17.49 -2.83 -9.93
C ALA A 134 17.05 -1.41 -9.51
N ILE A 135 16.78 -1.21 -8.21
CA ILE A 135 16.42 0.09 -7.65
C ILE A 135 17.55 1.11 -7.85
N GLN A 136 18.79 0.70 -7.52
CA GLN A 136 19.97 1.56 -7.64
C GLN A 136 20.32 1.86 -9.09
N GLY A 137 20.21 0.86 -9.97
CA GLY A 137 20.46 1.03 -11.41
C GLY A 137 19.53 2.04 -12.07
N SER A 138 18.27 2.11 -11.63
CA SER A 138 17.33 3.13 -12.11
C SER A 138 17.70 4.54 -11.65
N ALA A 139 18.21 4.71 -10.44
CA ALA A 139 18.59 6.03 -9.90
C ALA A 139 19.80 6.64 -10.62
N ALA A 140 20.67 5.81 -11.20
CA ALA A 140 21.82 6.25 -11.98
C ALA A 140 21.49 6.63 -13.43
N ALA A 141 20.30 6.27 -13.93
CA ALA A 141 19.87 6.51 -15.30
C ALA A 141 18.93 7.72 -15.46
N SER A 142 18.54 8.33 -14.34
CA SER A 142 17.60 9.47 -14.24
C SER A 142 18.28 10.78 -13.90
#